data_AF-A0A378N9R1-F1
#
_entry.id   AF-A0A378N9R1-F1
#
_cell.length_a   1.000
_cell.length_b   1.000
_cell.length_c   1.000
_cell.angle_alpha   90.00
_cell.angle_beta   90.00
_cell.angle_gamma   90.00
#
_symmetry.space_group_name_H-M   'P 1'
#
loop_
_entity.id
_entity.type
_entity.pdbx_description
1 polymer ?
#
loop_
_entity_poly.entity_id
_entity_poly.type
_entity_poly.pdbx_seq_one_letter_code
_entity_poly.pdbx_strand_id
1 'polypeptide(L)' 'MRNIMDINGYKAVIAYDPETELFRGEFIGLNGGADFYAIMSFN' A
#
# COMPACT_ATOMS: atom_id res chain seq x y z
N MET A 1 11.90 0.04 10.26
CA MET A 1 10.59 -0.64 10.40
C MET A 1 9.81 -0.41 9.11
N ARG A 2 9.04 -1.37 8.60
CA ARG A 2 8.19 -1.18 7.42
C ARG A 2 6.76 -0.88 7.88
N ASN A 3 6.10 0.09 7.25
CA ASN A 3 4.68 0.33 7.45
C ASN A 3 3.91 -0.72 6.66
N ILE A 4 3.23 -1.64 7.36
CA ILE A 4 2.49 -2.75 6.75
C ILE A 4 1.01 -2.52 7.01
N MET A 5 0.22 -2.57 5.95
CA MET A 5 -1.24 -2.51 5.98
C MET A 5 -1.82 -3.89 5.65
N ASP A 6 -2.90 -4.27 6.34
CA ASP A 6 -3.70 -5.44 6.01
C ASP A 6 -4.92 -5.00 5.20
N ILE A 7 -5.09 -5.58 4.01
CA ILE A 7 -6.14 -5.26 3.04
C ILE A 7 -6.81 -6.57 2.66
N ASN A 8 -7.98 -6.85 3.25
CA ASN A 8 -8.74 -8.08 3.02
C ASN A 8 -7.92 -9.37 3.23
N GLY A 9 -7.03 -9.40 4.24
CA GLY A 9 -6.17 -10.55 4.55
C GLY A 9 -4.87 -10.59 3.76
N TYR A 10 -4.67 -9.67 2.81
CA TYR A 10 -3.41 -9.49 2.11
C TYR A 10 -2.58 -8.41 2.77
N LYS A 11 -1.27 -8.62 2.86
CA LYS A 11 -0.35 -7.64 3.45
C LYS A 11 0.28 -6.82 2.34
N ALA A 12 0.32 -5.50 2.55
CA ALA A 12 1.02 -4.58 1.67
C ALA A 12 1.98 -3.72 2.48
N VAL A 13 3.18 -3.50 1.94
CA VAL A 13 4.06 -2.43 2.44
C VAL A 13 3.60 -1.12 1.81
N ILE A 14 3.50 -0.06 2.61
CA ILE A 14 3.04 1.24 2.13
C ILE A 14 4.07 2.34 2.41
N ALA A 15 4.14 3.31 1.51
CA ALA A 15 4.95 4.51 1.64
C ALA A 15 4.16 5.71 1.13
N TYR A 16 4.27 6.85 1.82
CA TYR A 16 3.72 8.10 1.33
C TYR A 16 4.65 8.70 0.28
N ASP A 17 4.10 9.11 -0.85
CA ASP A 17 4.78 9.84 -1.91
C ASP A 17 4.37 11.32 -1.85
N PRO A 18 5.28 12.23 -1.46
CA PRO A 18 4.97 13.65 -1.34
C PRO A 18 4.81 14.37 -2.69
N GLU A 19 5.24 13.79 -3.82
CA GLU A 19 5.07 14.43 -5.13
C GLU A 19 3.65 14.26 -5.67
N THR A 20 3.04 13.11 -5.38
CA THR A 20 1.68 12.78 -5.81
C THR A 20 0.64 12.96 -4.72
N GLU A 21 1.08 13.14 -3.47
CA GLU A 21 0.26 13.16 -2.26
C GLU A 21 -0.55 11.87 -2.03
N LEU A 22 -0.07 10.75 -2.59
CA LEU A 22 -0.71 9.43 -2.50
C LEU A 22 0.15 8.47 -1.67
N PHE A 23 -0.48 7.42 -1.15
CA PHE A 23 0.26 6.27 -0.63
C PHE A 23 0.49 5.27 -1.76
N ARG A 24 1.76 4.93 -2.03
CA ARG A 24 2.13 3.78 -2.84
C ARG A 24 2.13 2.52 -1.97
N GLY A 25 1.42 1.49 -2.39
CA GLY A 25 1.42 0.19 -1.74
C GLY A 25 1.93 -0.92 -2.66
N GLU A 26 2.57 -1.92 -2.08
CA GLU A 26 3.03 -3.13 -2.77
C GLU A 26 2.68 -4.37 -1.93
N PHE A 27 1.90 -5.28 -2.53
CA PHE A 27 1.50 -6.52 -1.88
C PHE A 27 2.68 -7.49 -1.76
N ILE A 28 2.83 -8.09 -0.59
CA ILE A 28 3.89 -9.06 -0.30
C ILE A 28 3.35 -10.50 -0.38
N GLY A 29 4.17 -11.42 -0.90
CA GLY A 29 3.84 -12.85 -0.94
C GLY A 29 2.91 -13.29 -2.07
N LEU A 30 2.63 -12.42 -3.04
CA LEU A 30 1.87 -12.78 -4.25
C LEU A 30 2.81 -13.28 -5.35
N ASN A 31 2.48 -14.41 -5.97
CA ASN A 31 3.14 -14.87 -7.20
C ASN A 31 2.73 -13.96 -8.36
N GLY A 32 3.58 -12.99 -8.69
CA GLY A 32 3.37 -12.03 -9.78
C GLY A 32 3.47 -10.56 -9.37
N GLY A 33 3.43 -10.27 -8.06
CA GLY A 33 3.43 -8.89 -7.55
C GLY A 33 2.15 -8.12 -7.88
N ALA A 34 1.85 -7.12 -7.06
CA ALA A 34 0.79 -6.15 -7.33
C ALA A 34 1.09 -4.88 -6.53
N ASP A 35 0.95 -3.72 -7.17
CA ASP A 35 1.09 -2.41 -6.54
C ASP A 35 -0.13 -1.53 -6.80
N PHE A 36 -0.26 -0.48 -5.99
CA PHE A 36 -1.36 0.47 -6.06
C PHE A 36 -0.95 1.85 -5.55
N TYR A 37 -1.75 2.86 -5.91
CA TYR A 37 -1.77 4.17 -5.26
C TYR A 37 -3.13 4.41 -4.63
N ALA A 38 -3.17 5.01 -3.44
CA ALA A 38 -4.40 5.27 -2.71
C ALA A 38 -4.37 6.61 -1.97
N ILE A 39 -5.53 7.25 -1.87
CA ILE A 39 -5.78 8.35 -0.94
C ILE A 39 -6.25 7.80 0.41
N MET A 40 -5.99 8.54 1.48
CA MET A 40 -6.63 8.26 2.76
C MET A 40 -8.06 8.79 2.71
N SER A 41 -9.04 7.91 2.84
CA SER A 41 -10.46 8.28 2.93
C SER A 41 -10.95 8.16 4.37
N PHE A 42 -11.71 9.13 4.84
CA PHE A 42 -12.43 9.08 6.11
C PHE A 42 -13.91 8.80 5.81
N ASN A 43 -14.54 7.90 6.55
CA ASN A 43 -15.99 7.65 6.48
C ASN A 43 -16.77 8.73 7.22
#